data_AF-A0A8S4GF40-F1
#
_entry.id   AF-A0A8S4GF40-F1
#
_cell.length_a   1.000
_cell.length_b   1.000
_cell.length_c   1.000
_cell.angle_alpha   90.00
_cell.angle_beta   90.00
_cell.angle_gamma   90.00
#
_symmetry.space_group_name_H-M   'P 1'
#
loop_
_entity.id
_entity.type
_entity.pdbx_description
1 polymer ?
#
loop_
_entity_poly.entity_id
_entity_poly.type
_entity_poly.pdbx_seq_one_letter_code
_entity_poly.pdbx_strand_id
1 'polypeptide(L)'
;MSLHKSRIKAFEDILDHDCIDMEQLQKLAFNGIPDEKGLRSLVWKILLRYIPAERGLREQTLIQKRQLYKQFIDEIIVSPDGGATDHPLNISPDSSWSNYFKDNEVLLQIDKDVRRLCPDISFFQSATEFPCPEIVNSNGVKRLHKRVQQSMLKYSTLERRGLGVAKLSNEIRRSDGMSGDYAPLNEGSEAHWEVSHYISRGNL
;
A
#
# COMPACT_ATOMS: atom_id res chain seq x y z
N MET A 1 36.79 -22.35 -3.00
CA MET A 1 35.68 -21.40 -2.70
C MET A 1 34.51 -22.20 -2.16
N SER A 2 33.78 -21.71 -1.14
CA SER A 2 32.56 -22.38 -0.65
C SER A 2 31.52 -22.46 -1.77
N LEU A 3 30.76 -23.57 -1.83
CA LEU A 3 29.67 -23.79 -2.80
C LEU A 3 28.70 -22.59 -2.87
N HIS A 4 28.41 -21.99 -1.72
CA HIS A 4 27.54 -20.81 -1.62
C HIS A 4 28.13 -19.57 -2.32
N LYS A 5 29.42 -19.29 -2.10
CA LYS A 5 30.13 -18.18 -2.76
C LYS A 5 30.21 -18.39 -4.27
N SER A 6 30.44 -19.62 -4.72
CA SER A 6 30.42 -19.97 -6.15
C SER A 6 29.04 -19.75 -6.77
N ARG A 7 27.97 -20.05 -6.02
CA ARG A 7 26.59 -19.85 -6.47
C ARG A 7 26.24 -18.38 -6.62
N ILE A 8 26.63 -17.54 -5.66
CA ILE A 8 26.45 -16.08 -5.74
C ILE A 8 27.16 -15.53 -6.97
N LYS A 9 28.42 -15.94 -7.19
CA LYS A 9 29.18 -15.51 -8.35
C LYS A 9 28.50 -15.90 -9.67
N ALA A 10 27.93 -17.11 -9.76
CA ALA A 10 27.20 -17.53 -10.95
C ALA A 10 25.97 -16.65 -11.24
N PHE A 11 25.27 -16.14 -10.21
CA PHE A 11 24.20 -15.16 -10.42
C PHE A 11 24.75 -13.81 -10.87
N GLU A 12 25.83 -13.32 -10.25
CA GLU A 12 26.47 -12.05 -10.63
C GLU A 12 26.91 -12.08 -12.10
N ASP A 13 27.59 -13.16 -12.51
CA ASP A 13 28.08 -13.35 -13.88
C ASP A 13 26.92 -13.30 -14.90
N ILE A 14 25.77 -13.95 -14.62
CA ILE A 14 24.59 -13.91 -15.49
C ILE A 14 23.96 -12.52 -15.54
N LEU A 15 23.87 -11.85 -14.37
CA LEU A 15 23.20 -10.56 -14.23
C LEU A 15 24.00 -9.41 -14.84
N ASP A 16 25.31 -9.58 -15.00
CA ASP A 16 26.21 -8.57 -15.57
C ASP A 16 26.13 -8.47 -17.09
N HIS A 17 25.59 -9.47 -17.78
CA HIS A 17 25.33 -9.40 -19.21
C HIS A 17 24.34 -8.29 -19.57
N ASP A 18 24.60 -7.59 -20.69
CA ASP A 18 23.74 -6.52 -21.21
C ASP A 18 22.32 -7.01 -21.53
N CYS A 19 22.19 -8.25 -21.97
CA CYS A 19 20.92 -8.94 -22.12
C CYS A 19 20.99 -10.28 -21.38
N ILE A 20 20.12 -10.45 -20.38
CA ILE A 20 20.09 -11.66 -19.57
C ILE A 20 19.45 -12.81 -20.35
N ASP A 21 20.15 -13.94 -20.39
CA ASP A 21 19.58 -15.22 -20.80
C ASP A 21 18.56 -15.70 -19.74
N MET A 22 17.28 -15.58 -20.08
CA MET A 22 16.17 -15.95 -19.21
C MET A 22 16.12 -17.46 -18.92
N GLU A 23 16.53 -18.30 -19.87
CA GLU A 23 16.50 -19.75 -19.70
C GLU A 23 17.58 -20.19 -18.69
N GLN A 24 18.79 -19.62 -18.82
CA GLN A 24 19.86 -19.85 -17.86
C GLN A 24 19.51 -19.31 -16.47
N LEU A 25 18.94 -18.11 -16.40
CA LEU A 25 18.52 -17.52 -15.12
C LEU A 25 17.47 -18.39 -14.42
N GLN A 26 16.48 -18.90 -15.15
CA GLN A 26 15.45 -19.79 -14.62
C GLN A 26 16.04 -21.12 -14.12
N LYS A 27 16.91 -21.76 -14.91
CA LYS A 27 17.60 -22.99 -14.50
C LYS A 27 18.42 -22.78 -13.23
N LEU A 28 19.13 -21.65 -13.14
CA LEU A 28 19.90 -21.32 -11.94
C LEU A 28 19.00 -21.05 -10.74
N ALA A 29 17.93 -20.27 -10.92
CA ALA A 29 16.96 -19.91 -9.88
C ALA A 29 16.09 -21.07 -9.38
N PHE A 30 15.91 -22.14 -10.17
CA PHE A 30 15.11 -23.31 -9.80
C PHE A 30 15.54 -23.94 -8.47
N ASN A 31 16.86 -23.95 -8.20
CA ASN A 31 17.43 -24.47 -6.96
C ASN A 31 17.51 -23.41 -5.83
N GLY A 32 16.71 -22.35 -5.91
CA GLY A 32 16.66 -21.25 -4.94
C GLY A 32 17.65 -20.12 -5.24
N ILE A 33 17.29 -18.90 -4.83
CA ILE A 33 18.10 -17.69 -5.07
C ILE A 33 18.70 -17.21 -3.75
N PRO A 34 20.02 -16.96 -3.65
CA PRO A 34 20.63 -16.39 -2.46
C PRO A 34 20.02 -15.04 -2.06
N ASP A 35 19.94 -14.79 -0.74
CA ASP A 35 19.42 -13.51 -0.20
C ASP A 35 20.45 -12.38 -0.17
N GLU A 36 21.73 -12.73 -0.27
CA GLU A 36 22.83 -11.79 -0.15
C GLU A 36 22.88 -10.83 -1.33
N LYS A 37 23.36 -9.61 -1.08
CA LYS A 37 23.54 -8.53 -2.08
C LYS A 37 22.27 -8.19 -2.87
N GLY A 38 21.09 -8.42 -2.28
CA GLY A 38 19.81 -8.13 -2.92
C GLY A 38 19.51 -9.00 -4.16
N LEU A 39 20.25 -10.08 -4.39
CA LEU A 39 20.11 -10.93 -5.59
C LEU A 39 18.68 -11.44 -5.77
N ARG A 40 18.07 -11.99 -4.71
CA ARG A 40 16.67 -12.45 -4.76
C ARG A 40 15.72 -11.38 -5.27
N SER A 41 15.86 -10.15 -4.78
CA SER A 41 15.00 -9.05 -5.19
C SER A 41 15.15 -8.70 -6.67
N LEU A 42 16.38 -8.71 -7.20
CA LEU A 42 16.66 -8.38 -8.59
C LEU A 42 16.21 -9.50 -9.53
N VAL A 43 16.56 -10.75 -9.21
CA VAL A 43 16.21 -11.93 -9.99
C VAL A 43 14.69 -12.09 -10.07
N TRP A 44 13.96 -11.90 -8.97
CA TRP A 44 12.49 -11.93 -9.01
C TRP A 44 11.89 -10.85 -9.89
N LYS A 45 12.40 -9.61 -9.86
CA LYS A 45 11.92 -8.54 -10.76
C LYS A 45 12.09 -8.94 -12.23
N ILE A 46 13.16 -9.64 -12.59
CA ILE A 46 13.42 -10.12 -13.96
C ILE A 46 12.51 -11.30 -14.30
N LEU A 47 12.43 -12.32 -13.44
CA LEU A 47 11.63 -13.53 -13.65
C LEU A 47 10.13 -13.23 -13.78
N LEU A 48 9.63 -12.30 -12.97
CA LEU A 48 8.24 -11.82 -13.01
C LEU A 48 7.99 -10.81 -14.14
N ARG A 49 8.98 -10.56 -15.00
CA ARG A 49 8.91 -9.61 -16.13
C ARG A 49 8.56 -8.18 -15.71
N TYR A 50 8.85 -7.82 -14.46
CA TYR A 50 8.65 -6.47 -13.97
C TYR A 50 9.69 -5.50 -14.57
N ILE A 51 10.92 -5.98 -14.77
CA ILE A 51 11.97 -5.27 -15.51
C ILE A 51 12.44 -6.08 -16.72
N PRO A 52 12.90 -5.43 -17.80
CA PRO A 52 13.40 -6.11 -18.98
C PRO A 52 14.71 -6.86 -18.70
N ALA A 53 14.96 -7.90 -19.51
CA ALA A 53 16.23 -8.62 -19.52
C ALA A 53 17.39 -7.73 -19.97
N GLU A 54 17.11 -6.76 -20.85
CA GLU A 54 18.06 -5.75 -21.32
C GLU A 54 18.40 -4.74 -20.22
N ARG A 55 19.67 -4.69 -19.81
CA ARG A 55 20.17 -3.87 -18.71
C ARG A 55 19.95 -2.37 -18.96
N GLY A 56 20.18 -1.91 -20.19
CA GLY A 56 20.04 -0.49 -20.58
C GLY A 56 18.62 0.07 -20.42
N LEU A 57 17.58 -0.77 -20.52
CA LEU A 57 16.18 -0.33 -20.43
C LEU A 57 15.61 -0.41 -19.00
N ARG A 58 16.34 -1.02 -18.05
CA ARG A 58 15.80 -1.29 -16.69
C ARG A 58 15.51 -0.01 -15.93
N GLU A 59 16.43 0.95 -15.96
CA GLU A 59 16.27 2.20 -15.22
C GLU A 59 15.08 3.00 -15.73
N GLN A 60 14.99 3.18 -17.06
CA GLN A 60 13.87 3.88 -17.69
C GLN A 60 12.54 3.18 -17.39
N THR A 61 12.48 1.85 -17.50
CA THR A 61 11.27 1.07 -17.18
C THR A 61 10.86 1.27 -15.72
N LEU A 62 11.81 1.22 -14.77
CA LEU A 62 11.53 1.42 -13.36
C LEU A 62 10.99 2.82 -13.08
N ILE A 63 11.54 3.86 -13.71
CA ILE A 63 11.04 5.24 -13.58
C ILE A 63 9.60 5.32 -14.08
N GLN A 64 9.33 4.83 -15.30
CA GLN A 64 8.00 4.85 -15.90
C GLN A 64 6.98 4.08 -15.06
N LYS A 65 7.30 2.86 -14.61
CA LYS A 65 6.41 2.04 -13.77
C LYS A 65 6.12 2.71 -12.42
N ARG A 66 7.12 3.35 -11.81
CA ARG A 66 6.93 4.11 -10.55
C ARG A 66 6.07 5.35 -10.75
N GLN A 67 6.25 6.07 -11.86
CA GLN A 67 5.41 7.23 -12.21
C GLN A 67 3.96 6.80 -12.47
N LEU A 68 3.76 5.74 -13.25
CA LEU A 68 2.42 5.18 -13.52
C LEU A 68 1.73 4.75 -12.22
N TYR A 69 2.45 4.07 -11.32
CA TYR A 69 1.90 3.71 -10.02
C TYR A 69 1.46 4.95 -9.21
N LYS A 70 2.25 6.03 -9.22
CA LYS A 70 1.84 7.29 -8.57
C LYS A 70 0.56 7.88 -9.17
N GLN A 71 0.44 7.85 -10.50
CA GLN A 71 -0.77 8.29 -11.20
C GLN A 71 -1.98 7.46 -10.76
N PHE A 72 -1.85 6.13 -10.70
CA PHE A 72 -2.93 5.27 -10.20
C PHE A 72 -3.32 5.57 -8.76
N ILE A 73 -2.36 5.89 -7.89
CA ILE A 73 -2.68 6.28 -6.51
C ILE A 73 -3.52 7.56 -6.46
N ASP A 74 -3.20 8.54 -7.31
CA ASP A 74 -3.97 9.78 -7.39
C ASP A 74 -5.36 9.56 -8.02
N GLU A 75 -5.49 8.62 -8.97
CA GLU A 75 -6.76 8.28 -9.64
C GLU A 75 -7.67 7.36 -8.81
N ILE A 76 -7.12 6.47 -7.98
CA ILE A 76 -7.91 5.49 -7.19
C ILE A 76 -8.25 6.05 -5.79
N ILE A 77 -7.41 6.92 -5.24
CA ILE A 77 -7.64 7.53 -3.92
C ILE A 77 -8.26 8.93 -4.11
N VAL A 78 -9.50 8.94 -4.58
CA VAL A 78 -10.26 10.17 -4.83
C VAL A 78 -11.08 10.51 -3.61
N SER A 79 -10.97 11.77 -3.15
CA SER A 79 -11.96 12.34 -2.24
C SER A 79 -13.09 12.94 -3.07
N PRO A 80 -14.35 12.74 -2.69
CA PRO A 80 -15.46 13.38 -3.39
C PRO A 80 -15.28 14.89 -3.27
N ASP A 81 -15.10 15.54 -4.41
CA ASP A 81 -15.01 16.99 -4.53
C ASP A 81 -16.38 17.66 -4.37
N GLY A 82 -17.45 16.86 -4.45
CA GLY A 82 -18.81 17.30 -4.16
C GLY A 82 -19.18 18.45 -5.08
N GLY A 83 -19.09 18.23 -6.40
CA GLY A 83 -19.65 19.15 -7.39
C GLY A 83 -21.05 19.61 -6.99
N ALA A 84 -21.52 20.76 -7.50
CA ALA A 84 -22.68 21.48 -6.95
C ALA A 84 -23.96 20.64 -6.73
N THR A 85 -24.11 19.51 -7.42
CA THR A 85 -25.26 18.60 -7.33
C THR A 85 -24.94 17.23 -6.71
N ASP A 86 -23.67 16.88 -6.50
CA ASP A 86 -23.27 15.58 -5.97
C ASP A 86 -23.16 15.62 -4.44
N HIS A 87 -23.68 14.59 -3.78
CA HIS A 87 -23.77 14.57 -2.31
C HIS A 87 -23.71 13.13 -1.78
N PRO A 88 -23.43 12.94 -0.47
CA PRO A 88 -23.21 11.61 0.11
C PRO A 88 -24.38 10.61 0.02
N LEU A 89 -25.58 11.09 -0.32
CA LEU A 89 -26.79 10.27 -0.46
C LEU A 89 -27.17 10.07 -1.93
N ASN A 90 -26.34 10.54 -2.86
CA ASN A 90 -26.56 10.37 -4.27
C ASN A 90 -26.30 8.90 -4.64
N ILE A 91 -27.31 8.26 -5.22
CA ILE A 91 -27.30 6.84 -5.61
C ILE A 91 -26.94 6.64 -7.08
N SER A 92 -26.70 7.72 -7.83
CA SER A 92 -26.32 7.60 -9.23
C SER A 92 -24.94 6.91 -9.35
N PRO A 93 -24.75 6.06 -10.38
CA PRO A 93 -23.49 5.32 -10.56
C PRO A 93 -22.30 6.21 -10.92
N ASP A 94 -22.55 7.42 -11.42
CA ASP A 94 -21.59 8.47 -11.74
C ASP A 94 -21.27 9.40 -10.54
N SER A 95 -21.90 9.20 -9.39
CA SER A 95 -21.61 9.96 -8.17
C SER A 95 -20.22 9.65 -7.61
N SER A 96 -19.44 10.70 -7.36
CA SER A 96 -18.13 10.62 -6.68
C SER A 96 -18.28 10.07 -5.26
N TRP A 97 -19.35 10.44 -4.57
CA TRP A 97 -19.68 9.93 -3.23
C TRP A 97 -20.02 8.45 -3.23
N SER A 98 -20.82 7.99 -4.20
CA SER A 98 -21.16 6.57 -4.34
C SER A 98 -19.91 5.72 -4.56
N ASN A 99 -18.99 6.16 -5.44
CA ASN A 99 -17.72 5.47 -5.67
C ASN A 99 -16.81 5.51 -4.43
N TYR A 100 -16.73 6.67 -3.75
CA TYR A 100 -15.96 6.81 -2.52
C TYR A 100 -16.37 5.81 -1.44
N PHE A 101 -17.69 5.61 -1.22
CA PHE A 101 -18.16 4.64 -0.23
C PHE A 101 -17.87 3.19 -0.63
N LYS A 102 -18.04 2.84 -1.92
CA LYS A 102 -17.70 1.50 -2.43
C LYS A 102 -16.22 1.19 -2.26
N ASP A 103 -15.35 2.15 -2.59
CA ASP A 103 -13.91 2.00 -2.36
C ASP A 103 -13.60 1.79 -0.88
N ASN A 104 -14.25 2.56 0.01
CA ASN A 104 -14.05 2.42 1.45
C ASN A 104 -14.45 1.03 1.96
N GLU A 105 -15.48 0.40 1.38
CA GLU A 105 -15.85 -0.99 1.71
C GLU A 105 -14.75 -1.97 1.29
N VAL A 106 -14.18 -1.82 0.10
CA VAL A 106 -13.06 -2.65 -0.38
C VAL A 106 -11.82 -2.46 0.52
N LEU A 107 -11.48 -1.20 0.83
CA LEU A 107 -10.35 -0.87 1.68
C LEU A 107 -10.52 -1.42 3.10
N LEU A 108 -11.74 -1.42 3.64
CA LEU A 108 -12.04 -2.02 4.94
C LEU A 108 -11.79 -3.53 4.94
N GLN A 109 -12.06 -4.24 3.83
CA GLN A 109 -11.74 -5.67 3.73
C GLN A 109 -10.23 -5.89 3.64
N ILE A 110 -9.52 -5.10 2.84
CA ILE A 110 -8.06 -5.15 2.73
C ILE A 110 -7.43 -4.95 4.11
N ASP A 111 -7.84 -3.91 4.85
CA ASP A 111 -7.33 -3.63 6.21
C ASP A 111 -7.58 -4.80 7.17
N LYS A 112 -8.77 -5.42 7.15
CA LYS A 112 -9.07 -6.61 7.96
C LYS A 112 -8.22 -7.81 7.60
N ASP A 113 -7.94 -8.04 6.32
CA ASP A 113 -7.16 -9.18 5.85
C ASP A 113 -5.67 -8.98 6.16
N VAL A 114 -5.16 -7.77 5.95
CA VAL A 114 -3.77 -7.43 6.27
C VAL A 114 -3.49 -7.55 7.77
N ARG A 115 -4.40 -7.10 8.64
CA ARG A 115 -4.26 -7.27 10.11
C ARG A 115 -4.12 -8.73 10.54
N ARG A 116 -4.70 -9.66 9.80
CA ARG A 116 -4.68 -11.09 10.10
C ARG A 116 -3.53 -11.82 9.39
N LEU A 117 -2.83 -11.15 8.47
CA LEU A 117 -1.75 -11.75 7.70
C LEU A 117 -0.47 -11.81 8.54
N CYS A 118 0.01 -13.01 8.81
CA CYS A 118 1.31 -13.27 9.46
C CYS A 118 1.54 -12.47 10.76
N PRO A 119 0.67 -12.57 11.78
CA PRO A 119 0.76 -11.80 13.02
C PRO A 119 2.05 -12.08 13.82
N ASP A 120 2.73 -13.20 13.56
CA ASP A 120 3.98 -13.54 14.26
C ASP A 120 5.23 -12.87 13.64
N ILE A 121 5.08 -12.20 12.49
CA ILE A 121 6.18 -11.55 11.80
C ILE A 121 6.19 -10.06 12.14
N SER A 122 7.16 -9.65 12.96
CA SER A 122 7.33 -8.25 13.42
C SER A 122 7.46 -7.23 12.29
N PHE A 123 7.97 -7.65 11.12
CA PHE A 123 8.05 -6.81 9.92
C PHE A 123 6.70 -6.18 9.57
N PHE A 124 5.59 -6.92 9.65
CA PHE A 124 4.26 -6.41 9.32
C PHE A 124 3.64 -5.55 10.44
N GLN A 125 4.29 -5.42 11.59
CA GLN A 125 3.81 -4.62 12.73
C GLN A 125 4.64 -3.37 12.98
N SER A 126 5.85 -3.31 12.43
CA SER A 126 6.76 -2.18 12.61
C SER A 126 6.53 -1.08 11.57
N ALA A 127 6.83 0.16 11.97
CA ALA A 127 6.94 1.28 11.05
C ALA A 127 8.06 1.02 10.03
N THR A 128 7.84 1.44 8.79
CA THR A 128 8.87 1.44 7.76
C THR A 128 9.91 2.53 8.00
N GLU A 129 11.15 2.25 7.64
CA GLU A 129 12.21 3.26 7.55
C GLU A 129 12.06 4.17 6.32
N PHE A 130 11.20 3.78 5.37
CA PHE A 130 11.02 4.45 4.08
C PHE A 130 9.55 4.85 3.83
N PRO A 131 8.95 5.69 4.68
CA PRO A 131 7.56 6.13 4.52
C PRO A 131 7.39 6.97 3.25
N CYS A 132 6.24 6.86 2.56
CA CYS A 132 5.93 7.65 1.39
C CYS A 132 5.48 9.07 1.79
N PRO A 133 6.28 10.14 1.60
CA PRO A 133 5.96 11.46 2.16
C PRO A 133 4.63 12.03 1.63
N GLU A 134 4.29 11.71 0.38
CA GLU A 134 3.05 12.12 -0.30
C GLU A 134 1.79 11.54 0.39
N ILE A 135 1.90 10.33 0.93
CA ILE A 135 0.79 9.63 1.61
C ILE A 135 0.77 10.00 3.09
N VAL A 136 1.94 9.95 3.72
CA VAL A 136 2.12 10.14 5.16
C VAL A 136 1.71 11.56 5.58
N ASN A 137 2.02 12.56 4.76
CA ASN A 137 1.71 13.99 4.99
C ASN A 137 0.42 14.46 4.29
N SER A 138 -0.43 13.54 3.82
CA SER A 138 -1.69 13.88 3.11
C SER A 138 -2.82 14.39 4.02
N ASN A 139 -2.52 14.86 5.24
CA ASN A 139 -3.50 15.13 6.30
C ASN A 139 -4.47 13.97 6.56
N GLY A 140 -4.06 12.75 6.21
CA GLY A 140 -4.86 11.54 6.38
C GLY A 140 -5.83 11.20 5.27
N VAL A 141 -5.95 12.05 4.25
CA VAL A 141 -6.85 11.81 3.10
C VAL A 141 -6.42 10.58 2.31
N LYS A 142 -5.10 10.41 2.12
CA LYS A 142 -4.55 9.27 1.36
C LYS A 142 -4.15 8.09 2.24
N ARG A 143 -4.27 8.21 3.58
CA ARG A 143 -3.87 7.14 4.51
C ARG A 143 -4.96 6.08 4.58
N LEU A 144 -4.59 4.84 4.27
CA LEU A 144 -5.51 3.69 4.25
C LEU A 144 -6.27 3.55 5.58
N HIS A 145 -5.56 3.50 6.71
CA HIS A 145 -6.19 3.35 8.03
C HIS A 145 -7.18 4.47 8.38
N LYS A 146 -6.89 5.72 8.01
CA LYS A 146 -7.82 6.85 8.21
C LYS A 146 -9.02 6.78 7.27
N ARG A 147 -8.82 6.39 6.01
CA ARG A 147 -9.91 6.23 5.02
C ARG A 147 -10.88 5.13 5.43
N VAL A 148 -10.39 4.02 5.98
CA VAL A 148 -11.20 2.93 6.53
C VAL A 148 -12.03 3.39 7.75
N GLN A 149 -11.45 4.22 8.62
CA GLN A 149 -12.19 4.81 9.75
C GLN A 149 -13.28 5.80 9.31
N GLN A 150 -13.12 6.45 8.16
CA GLN A 150 -14.04 7.43 7.58
C GLN A 150 -15.13 6.78 6.68
N SER A 151 -15.33 5.47 6.77
CA SER A 151 -16.44 4.76 6.10
C SER A 151 -17.84 5.29 6.43
N MET A 152 -17.98 6.12 7.48
CA MET A 152 -19.24 6.74 7.89
C MET A 152 -19.06 8.25 8.06
N LEU A 153 -20.08 9.02 7.65
CA LEU A 153 -20.11 10.46 7.88
C LEU A 153 -20.21 10.77 9.37
N LYS A 154 -19.57 11.86 9.78
CA LYS A 154 -19.83 12.46 11.09
C LYS A 154 -21.28 12.94 11.09
N TYR A 155 -22.05 12.43 12.03
CA TYR A 155 -23.42 12.84 12.23
C TYR A 155 -23.61 13.27 13.69
N SER A 156 -24.64 14.07 13.93
CA SER A 156 -25.08 14.44 15.27
C SER A 156 -26.57 14.18 15.36
N THR A 157 -27.03 13.67 16.49
CA THR A 157 -28.45 13.45 16.72
C THR A 157 -29.05 14.74 17.26
N LEU A 158 -30.13 15.21 16.65
CA LEU A 158 -30.88 16.35 17.15
C LEU A 158 -31.95 15.84 18.12
N GLU A 159 -31.72 16.06 19.42
CA GLU A 159 -32.70 15.77 20.46
C GLU A 159 -33.60 16.98 20.68
N ARG A 160 -34.93 16.78 20.66
CA ARG A 160 -35.90 17.81 21.02
C ARG A 160 -36.40 17.57 22.43
N ARG A 161 -36.21 18.53 23.33
CA ARG A 161 -36.79 18.49 24.68
C ARG A 161 -37.89 19.54 24.78
N GLY A 162 -39.15 19.10 24.63
CA GLY A 162 -40.32 19.97 24.81
C GLY A 162 -40.30 21.24 23.96
N LEU A 163 -41.04 22.26 24.40
CA LEU A 163 -41.34 23.54 23.71
C LEU A 163 -40.12 24.18 23.01
N GLY A 164 -39.86 23.77 21.76
CA GLY A 164 -38.95 24.43 20.82
C GLY A 164 -37.45 24.29 21.07
N VAL A 165 -37.00 23.62 22.15
CA VAL A 165 -35.56 23.49 22.45
C VAL A 165 -34.99 22.25 21.76
N ALA A 166 -34.09 22.47 20.81
CA ALA A 166 -33.29 21.44 20.16
C ALA A 166 -31.86 21.45 20.69
N LYS A 167 -31.32 20.29 21.05
CA LYS A 167 -29.92 20.10 21.42
C LYS A 167 -29.28 19.09 20.46
N LEU A 168 -28.10 19.40 19.95
CA LEU A 168 -27.28 18.44 19.22
C LEU A 168 -26.52 17.57 20.24
N SER A 169 -26.79 16.27 20.25
CA SER A 169 -26.04 15.28 21.05
C SER A 169 -25.01 14.60 20.16
N ASN A 170 -23.73 14.76 20.51
CA ASN A 170 -22.61 14.05 19.89
C ASN A 170 -22.36 12.73 20.63
N GLU A 171 -23.31 11.80 20.65
CA GLU A 171 -23.10 10.52 21.33
C GLU A 171 -23.55 9.35 20.47
N ILE A 172 -22.60 8.78 19.71
CA ILE A 172 -22.40 7.34 19.80
C ILE A 172 -21.04 7.14 20.48
N ARG A 173 -21.06 6.69 21.74
CA ARG A 173 -19.96 5.85 22.23
C ARG A 173 -20.03 4.56 21.42
N ARG A 174 -19.32 4.49 20.29
CA ARG A 174 -18.94 3.16 19.82
C ARG A 174 -18.14 2.60 20.98
N SER A 175 -18.63 1.51 21.57
CA SER A 175 -17.75 0.61 22.30
C SER A 175 -16.51 0.47 21.43
N ASP A 176 -15.36 0.82 21.99
CA ASP A 176 -14.07 0.63 21.37
C ASP A 176 -13.87 -0.87 21.15
N GLY A 177 -14.55 -1.38 20.13
CA GLY A 177 -14.52 -2.74 19.65
C GLY A 177 -13.34 -2.92 18.73
N MET A 178 -12.26 -2.16 18.93
CA MET A 178 -10.92 -2.64 18.58
C MET A 178 -10.55 -3.73 19.58
N SER A 179 -11.24 -4.87 19.44
CA SER A 179 -10.77 -6.13 19.99
C SER A 179 -9.43 -6.43 19.33
N GLY A 180 -8.34 -6.28 20.08
CA GLY A 180 -7.03 -6.85 19.78
C GLY A 180 -5.96 -5.86 19.31
N ASP A 181 -5.06 -5.52 20.23
CA ASP A 181 -3.60 -5.28 20.08
C ASP A 181 -3.04 -4.34 19.00
N TYR A 182 -3.83 -3.68 18.16
CA TYR A 182 -3.32 -2.79 17.10
C TYR A 182 -3.57 -1.31 17.40
N ALA A 183 -2.49 -0.56 17.65
CA ALA A 183 -2.49 0.90 17.69
C ALA A 183 -2.04 1.47 16.32
N PRO A 184 -2.86 2.31 15.65
CA PRO A 184 -2.43 3.01 14.44
C PRO A 184 -1.15 3.82 14.68
N LEU A 185 -0.20 3.75 13.76
CA LEU A 185 1.04 4.52 13.87
C LEU A 185 0.78 6.04 13.81
N ASN A 186 1.62 6.80 14.49
CA ASN A 186 1.55 8.26 14.54
C ASN A 186 1.60 8.90 13.14
N GLU A 187 1.13 10.14 13.03
CA GLU A 187 1.35 10.95 11.83
C GLU A 187 2.86 11.09 11.58
N GLY A 188 3.29 10.93 10.33
CA GLY A 188 4.72 10.84 9.98
C GLY A 188 5.24 9.41 9.81
N SER A 189 4.54 8.40 10.32
CA SER A 189 4.92 6.99 10.19
C SER A 189 3.91 6.20 9.36
N GLU A 190 4.39 5.18 8.66
CA GLU A 190 3.63 4.26 7.81
C GLU A 190 4.07 2.83 8.17
N ALA A 191 3.13 1.90 8.29
CA ALA A 191 3.48 0.52 8.62
C ALA A 191 4.03 -0.18 7.36
N HIS A 192 4.90 -1.18 7.50
CA HIS A 192 5.45 -1.87 6.32
C HIS A 192 4.39 -2.44 5.38
N TRP A 193 3.23 -2.85 5.91
CA TRP A 193 2.12 -3.35 5.09
C TRP A 193 1.36 -2.24 4.35
N GLU A 194 1.47 -0.99 4.80
CA GLU A 194 0.90 0.19 4.12
C GLU A 194 1.82 0.67 2.99
N VAL A 195 3.11 0.31 3.04
CA VAL A 195 4.11 0.65 2.04
C VAL A 195 3.99 -0.26 0.82
N SER A 196 3.32 0.23 -0.22
CA SER A 196 3.18 -0.50 -1.49
C SER A 196 4.35 -0.37 -2.48
N HIS A 197 5.47 0.29 -2.12
CA HIS A 197 6.68 0.30 -2.94
C HIS A 197 7.89 0.69 -2.10
N TYR A 198 9.10 0.30 -2.50
CA TYR A 198 10.42 0.66 -1.92
C TYR A 198 11.23 -0.44 -1.20
N ILE A 199 11.11 -1.72 -1.61
CA ILE A 199 12.19 -2.72 -1.39
C ILE A 199 13.36 -2.51 -2.39
N SER A 200 13.80 -1.26 -2.58
CA SER A 200 14.88 -0.96 -3.56
C SER A 200 15.61 0.37 -3.34
N ARG A 201 15.27 1.13 -2.29
CA ARG A 201 16.03 2.35 -1.94
C ARG A 201 17.18 2.10 -0.96
N GLY A 202 17.24 0.91 -0.34
CA GLY A 202 18.42 0.46 0.35
C GLY A 202 19.41 -0.13 -0.65
N ASN A 203 20.56 0.53 -0.82
CA ASN A 203 21.77 -0.18 -1.22
C ASN A 203 21.99 -1.32 -0.20
N LEU A 204 21.85 -2.55 -0.67
CA LEU A 204 22.45 -3.74 -0.09
C LEU A 204 23.38 -4.35 -1.14
#